data_AF-A0A8T2JCZ5-F1
#
_entry.id   AF-A0A8T2JCZ5-F1
#
_cell.length_a   1.000
_cell.length_b   1.000
_cell.length_c   1.000
_cell.angle_alpha   90.00
_cell.angle_beta   90.00
_cell.angle_gamma   90.00
#
_symmetry.space_group_name_H-M   'P 1'
#
loop_
_entity.id
_entity.type
_entity.pdbx_description
1 polymer ?
#
loop_
_entity_poly.entity_id
_entity_poly.type
_entity_poly.pdbx_seq_one_letter_code
_entity_poly.pdbx_strand_id
1 'polypeptide(L)'
;MLCLGTLWDECCDCVGMCNPRNYSDTPPTSKSTVEELQEPIPSLFRALTEGETQLNWNIVTFPVVEELSHHENLVSFLETVNQPQQQNISALVSQSQEQENMCTVVYFDDCMSIYQCKASCESMGATKYRWFHNACCECVGPECIDYGSKTVQCTNCMV
;
A
#
# COMPACT_ATOMS: atom_id res chain seq x y z
N MET A 1 -8.68 12.59 36.91
CA MET A 1 -9.11 12.44 35.51
C MET A 1 -8.38 13.50 34.70
N LEU A 2 -7.47 13.11 33.80
CA LEU A 2 -6.85 14.03 32.84
C LEU A 2 -7.67 13.97 31.54
N CYS A 3 -8.17 15.11 31.07
CA CYS A 3 -8.81 15.24 29.77
C CYS A 3 -7.86 16.00 28.84
N LEU A 4 -7.82 15.65 27.55
CA LEU A 4 -6.96 16.29 26.54
C LEU A 4 -7.30 17.78 26.30
N GLY A 5 -8.48 18.23 26.73
CA GLY A 5 -8.88 19.64 26.65
C GLY A 5 -8.85 20.14 25.21
N THR A 6 -8.15 21.25 24.97
CA THR A 6 -8.00 21.86 23.64
C THR A 6 -7.20 21.03 22.66
N LEU A 7 -6.35 20.11 23.15
CA LEU A 7 -5.61 19.19 22.28
C LEU A 7 -6.50 18.05 21.75
N TRP A 8 -7.73 17.92 22.26
CA TRP A 8 -8.65 16.88 21.81
C TRP A 8 -8.91 16.98 20.31
N ASP A 9 -9.24 18.15 19.80
CA ASP A 9 -9.56 18.31 18.37
C ASP A 9 -8.35 18.10 17.46
N GLU A 10 -7.13 18.29 17.98
CA GLU A 10 -5.88 18.08 17.22
C GLU A 10 -5.41 16.62 17.25
N CYS A 11 -5.70 15.90 18.33
CA CYS A 11 -5.15 14.56 18.58
C CYS A 11 -6.19 13.45 18.52
N CYS A 12 -7.50 13.74 18.57
CA CYS A 12 -8.51 12.69 18.66
C CYS A 12 -8.54 11.81 17.41
N ASP A 13 -8.19 12.34 16.24
CA ASP A 13 -8.06 11.57 15.00
C ASP A 13 -6.86 10.62 15.09
N CYS A 14 -5.72 11.11 15.61
CA CYS A 14 -4.50 10.33 15.80
C CYS A 14 -4.66 9.19 16.81
N VAL A 15 -5.56 9.33 17.79
CA VAL A 15 -5.83 8.31 18.83
C VAL A 15 -7.17 7.59 18.65
N GLY A 16 -7.88 7.83 17.54
CA GLY A 16 -9.17 7.17 17.24
C GLY A 16 -10.29 7.43 18.25
N MET A 17 -10.26 8.56 18.95
CA MET A 17 -11.19 8.87 20.05
C MET A 17 -12.23 9.94 19.69
N CYS A 18 -12.22 10.48 18.46
CA CYS A 18 -13.18 11.52 18.09
C CYS A 18 -14.63 11.03 18.23
N ASN A 19 -15.51 11.90 18.73
CA ASN A 19 -16.93 11.61 18.83
C ASN A 19 -17.51 11.40 17.42
N PRO A 20 -18.24 10.30 17.13
CA PRO A 20 -18.84 10.07 15.83
C PRO A 20 -19.89 11.15 15.55
N ARG A 21 -19.47 12.23 14.88
CA ARG A 21 -20.38 13.13 14.18
C ARG A 21 -20.75 12.48 12.86
N ASN A 22 -21.84 12.92 12.24
CA ASN A 22 -22.26 12.47 10.92
C ASN A 22 -21.14 12.73 9.90
N TYR A 23 -20.19 11.81 9.80
CA TYR A 23 -19.01 11.93 8.98
C TYR A 23 -19.37 11.48 7.57
N SER A 24 -19.45 12.46 6.66
CA SER A 24 -19.18 12.22 5.24
C SER A 24 -17.66 12.12 4.98
N ASP A 25 -16.83 12.06 6.02
CA ASP A 25 -15.39 11.88 5.84
C ASP A 25 -15.10 10.39 5.70
N THR A 26 -14.30 10.11 4.68
CA THR A 26 -13.81 8.78 4.39
C THR A 26 -12.99 8.29 5.60
N PRO A 27 -13.22 7.05 6.10
CA PRO A 27 -12.57 6.52 7.30
C PRO A 27 -11.04 6.67 7.27
N PRO A 28 -10.32 6.72 8.40
CA PRO A 28 -8.85 6.76 8.39
C PRO A 28 -8.20 5.63 7.57
N THR A 29 -8.86 4.47 7.49
CA THR A 29 -8.46 3.33 6.64
C THR A 29 -8.49 3.63 5.14
N SER A 30 -9.18 4.70 4.72
CA SER A 30 -9.23 5.15 3.34
C SER A 30 -8.10 6.15 2.99
N LYS A 31 -7.28 6.55 3.96
CA LYS A 31 -6.14 7.46 3.76
C LYS A 31 -4.84 6.74 4.10
N SER A 32 -3.81 7.01 3.29
CA SER A 32 -2.49 6.43 3.49
C SER A 32 -1.40 7.40 3.04
N THR A 33 -0.26 7.34 3.71
CA THR A 33 0.98 7.93 3.23
C THR A 33 1.76 6.87 2.47
N VAL A 34 2.36 7.25 1.34
CA VAL A 34 3.12 6.36 0.46
C VAL A 34 4.47 6.99 0.13
N GLU A 35 5.50 6.16 -0.02
CA GLU A 35 6.85 6.61 -0.35
C GLU A 35 7.66 5.50 -1.03
N GLU A 36 8.53 5.88 -1.96
CA GLU A 36 9.54 5.01 -2.57
C GLU A 36 10.80 4.97 -1.68
N LEU A 37 11.31 3.77 -1.42
CA LEU A 37 12.49 3.57 -0.59
C LEU A 37 13.77 3.80 -1.42
N GLN A 38 14.76 4.48 -0.83
CA GLN A 38 15.96 4.92 -1.57
C GLN A 38 16.94 3.77 -1.88
N GLU A 39 17.07 2.81 -0.97
CA GLU A 39 18.04 1.71 -1.07
C GLU A 39 17.33 0.34 -1.00
N PRO A 40 16.49 0.00 -1.99
CA PRO A 40 15.76 -1.25 -1.98
C PRO A 40 16.69 -2.45 -2.22
N ILE A 41 16.34 -3.61 -1.66
CA ILE A 41 17.05 -4.88 -1.87
C ILE A 41 16.04 -5.92 -2.39
N PRO A 42 15.66 -5.87 -3.69
CA PRO A 42 14.62 -6.72 -4.27
C PRO A 42 14.81 -8.22 -4.01
N SER A 43 16.06 -8.69 -4.03
CA SER A 43 16.38 -10.10 -3.77
C SER A 43 16.09 -10.52 -2.33
N LEU A 44 16.27 -9.63 -1.35
CA LEU A 44 15.95 -9.89 0.05
C LEU A 44 14.44 -9.96 0.25
N PHE A 45 13.70 -9.01 -0.33
CA PHE A 45 12.24 -9.00 -0.23
C PHE A 45 11.63 -10.28 -0.79
N ARG A 46 12.09 -10.73 -1.97
CA ARG A 46 11.66 -12.01 -2.56
C ARG A 46 12.01 -13.19 -1.67
N ALA A 47 13.25 -13.28 -1.18
CA ALA A 47 13.65 -14.37 -0.29
C ALA A 47 12.85 -14.42 1.02
N LEU A 48 12.35 -13.28 1.50
CA LEU A 48 11.50 -13.18 2.69
C LEU A 48 10.01 -13.37 2.41
N THR A 49 9.58 -13.39 1.15
CA THR A 49 8.16 -13.53 0.76
C THR A 49 7.88 -14.82 -0.02
N GLU A 50 8.91 -15.50 -0.52
CA GLU A 50 8.81 -16.79 -1.17
C GLU A 50 8.65 -17.94 -0.15
N GLY A 51 7.50 -18.61 -0.19
CA GLY A 51 7.22 -19.84 0.59
C GLY A 51 6.58 -19.60 1.95
N GLU A 52 6.46 -20.67 2.75
CA GLU A 52 5.94 -20.58 4.12
C GLU A 52 7.02 -20.03 5.06
N THR A 53 6.92 -18.76 5.42
CA THR A 53 7.79 -18.17 6.43
C THR A 53 7.28 -18.48 7.83
N GLN A 54 8.19 -18.61 8.80
CA GLN A 54 7.84 -18.75 10.23
C GLN A 54 7.52 -17.39 10.89
N LEU A 55 7.44 -16.33 10.09
CA LEU A 55 7.25 -14.97 10.55
C LEU A 55 5.74 -14.69 10.57
N ASN A 56 5.25 -14.06 11.65
CA ASN A 56 3.85 -13.67 11.79
C ASN A 56 3.55 -12.44 10.92
N TRP A 57 3.70 -12.58 9.61
CA TRP A 57 3.45 -11.55 8.61
C TRP A 57 2.35 -12.02 7.69
N ASN A 58 1.46 -11.09 7.32
CA ASN A 58 0.42 -11.38 6.34
C ASN A 58 0.95 -11.03 4.95
N ILE A 59 1.35 -12.06 4.20
CA ILE A 59 1.90 -11.93 2.84
C ILE A 59 0.75 -12.12 1.85
N VAL A 60 0.51 -11.12 1.01
CA VAL A 60 -0.56 -11.13 0.01
C VAL A 60 0.04 -10.98 -1.37
N THR A 61 -0.30 -11.90 -2.25
CA THR A 61 0.13 -11.90 -3.65
C THR A 61 -1.08 -11.85 -4.56
N PHE A 62 -1.10 -10.91 -5.49
CA PHE A 62 -2.23 -10.67 -6.37
C PHE A 62 -1.76 -10.19 -7.76
N PRO A 63 -2.56 -10.41 -8.83
CA PRO A 63 -2.24 -9.93 -10.16
C PRO A 63 -2.04 -8.41 -10.17
N VAL A 64 -0.97 -7.93 -10.80
CA VAL A 64 -0.65 -6.49 -10.90
C VAL A 64 -1.79 -5.66 -11.51
N VAL A 65 -2.63 -6.26 -12.36
CA VAL A 65 -3.81 -5.59 -12.94
C VAL A 65 -4.86 -5.17 -11.89
N GLU A 66 -4.89 -5.81 -10.73
CA GLU A 66 -5.81 -5.45 -9.63
C GLU A 66 -5.38 -4.17 -8.89
N GLU A 67 -4.10 -3.77 -8.94
CA GLU A 67 -3.71 -2.42 -8.49
C GLU A 67 -4.37 -1.32 -9.34
N LEU A 68 -4.60 -1.62 -10.63
CA LEU A 68 -5.08 -0.68 -11.64
C LEU A 68 -6.62 -0.65 -11.76
N SER A 69 -7.33 -1.71 -11.35
CA SER A 69 -8.80 -1.77 -11.44
C SER A 69 -9.51 -0.70 -10.60
N HIS A 70 -8.85 -0.20 -9.55
CA HIS A 70 -9.37 0.91 -8.74
C HIS A 70 -9.02 2.31 -9.29
N HIS A 71 -8.30 2.38 -10.41
CA HIS A 71 -8.19 3.58 -11.23
C HIS A 71 -9.25 3.48 -12.34
N GLU A 72 -10.52 3.67 -11.99
CA GLU A 72 -11.65 3.67 -12.94
C GLU A 72 -11.46 4.65 -14.12
N ASN A 73 -10.54 5.62 -13.98
CA ASN A 73 -10.20 6.57 -15.03
C ASN A 73 -9.09 6.11 -15.99
N LEU A 74 -8.27 5.10 -15.69
CA LEU A 74 -7.19 4.65 -16.61
C LEU A 74 -7.67 3.63 -17.65
N VAL A 75 -8.66 2.81 -17.32
CA VAL A 75 -9.19 1.79 -18.24
C VAL A 75 -9.92 2.43 -19.43
N SER A 76 -10.60 3.56 -19.21
CA SER A 76 -11.24 4.36 -20.28
C SER A 76 -10.25 4.91 -21.32
N PHE A 77 -9.01 5.21 -20.91
CA PHE A 77 -7.97 5.64 -21.84
C PHE A 77 -7.47 4.50 -22.74
N LEU A 78 -7.57 3.24 -22.30
CA LEU A 78 -7.14 2.10 -23.10
C LEU A 78 -8.21 1.63 -24.08
N GLU A 79 -9.50 1.76 -23.76
CA GLU A 79 -10.58 1.38 -24.68
C GLU A 79 -10.84 2.40 -25.80
N THR A 80 -10.39 3.66 -25.65
CA THR A 80 -10.62 4.71 -26.65
C THR A 80 -9.55 4.78 -27.76
N VAL A 81 -8.43 4.05 -27.62
CA VAL A 81 -7.34 4.05 -28.62
C VAL A 81 -7.57 2.95 -29.67
N ASN A 82 -8.63 3.12 -30.45
CA ASN A 82 -8.85 2.40 -31.71
C ASN A 82 -8.67 3.35 -32.91
N GLN A 83 -7.63 4.21 -32.86
CA GLN A 83 -7.18 5.00 -34.00
C GLN A 83 -5.67 4.83 -34.23
N PRO A 84 -5.23 4.62 -35.48
CA PRO A 84 -3.84 4.30 -35.77
C PRO A 84 -3.07 5.59 -36.01
N GLN A 85 -2.36 6.11 -35.00
CA GLN A 85 -1.15 6.91 -35.23
C GLN A 85 -0.38 7.22 -33.95
N GLN A 86 0.94 6.97 -34.04
CA GLN A 86 2.04 7.56 -33.26
C GLN A 86 2.40 6.89 -31.92
N GLN A 87 3.06 5.75 -32.12
CA GLN A 87 4.16 5.16 -31.34
C GLN A 87 4.97 6.17 -30.51
N ASN A 88 4.94 5.99 -29.18
CA ASN A 88 6.08 6.13 -28.22
C ASN A 88 5.68 6.03 -26.74
N ILE A 89 4.51 5.47 -26.40
CA ILE A 89 4.17 5.05 -25.02
C ILE A 89 4.00 3.52 -24.93
N SER A 90 3.79 2.86 -26.05
CA SER A 90 3.70 1.40 -26.15
C SER A 90 5.00 0.67 -25.72
N ALA A 91 6.14 1.36 -25.60
CA ALA A 91 7.40 0.74 -25.18
C ALA A 91 7.47 0.41 -23.68
N LEU A 92 6.63 1.01 -22.83
CA LEU A 92 6.54 0.63 -21.41
C LEU A 92 5.58 -0.54 -21.16
N VAL A 93 4.70 -0.85 -22.11
CA VAL A 93 3.66 -1.89 -21.99
C VAL A 93 3.92 -3.10 -22.90
N SER A 94 4.87 -3.02 -23.85
CA SER A 94 5.10 -4.09 -24.84
C SER A 94 6.31 -5.00 -24.55
N GLN A 95 6.81 -5.08 -23.30
CA GLN A 95 7.90 -5.99 -22.93
C GLN A 95 7.61 -6.97 -21.80
N SER A 96 6.46 -6.90 -21.14
CA SER A 96 6.00 -8.06 -20.37
C SER A 96 5.20 -8.94 -21.31
N GLN A 97 5.88 -9.94 -21.86
CA GLN A 97 5.22 -11.18 -22.25
C GLN A 97 4.23 -11.57 -21.14
N GLU A 98 3.18 -12.26 -21.55
CA GLU A 98 2.05 -12.85 -20.82
C GLU A 98 2.47 -13.77 -19.64
N GLN A 99 3.34 -13.27 -18.78
CA GLN A 99 3.66 -13.75 -17.46
C GLN A 99 2.75 -12.89 -16.58
N GLU A 100 1.80 -13.51 -15.90
CA GLU A 100 1.01 -12.81 -14.89
C GLU A 100 1.98 -12.26 -13.83
N ASN A 101 2.36 -10.99 -13.98
CA ASN A 101 3.21 -10.33 -13.00
C ASN A 101 2.38 -10.24 -11.72
N MET A 102 2.85 -10.93 -10.68
CA MET A 102 2.22 -10.98 -9.37
C MET A 102 2.84 -9.91 -8.49
N CYS A 103 2.03 -8.96 -8.01
CA CYS A 103 2.45 -8.02 -6.98
C CYS A 103 2.39 -8.73 -5.64
N THR A 104 3.47 -8.66 -4.86
CA THR A 104 3.52 -9.22 -3.51
C THR A 104 3.72 -8.08 -2.51
N VAL A 105 2.87 -8.06 -1.50
CA VAL A 105 2.90 -7.09 -0.40
C VAL A 105 2.91 -7.80 0.93
N VAL A 106 3.47 -7.16 1.95
CA VAL A 106 3.54 -7.70 3.31
C VAL A 106 2.91 -6.72 4.28
N TYR A 107 1.93 -7.20 5.04
CA TYR A 107 1.35 -6.47 6.15
C TYR A 107 1.93 -6.96 7.48
N PHE A 108 2.27 -6.01 8.34
CA PHE A 108 2.58 -6.31 9.73
C PHE A 108 1.31 -6.35 10.56
N ASP A 109 1.13 -7.42 11.33
CA ASP A 109 -0.04 -7.56 12.20
C ASP A 109 -0.12 -6.45 13.25
N ASP A 110 1.02 -6.08 13.81
CA ASP A 110 1.13 -5.05 14.85
C ASP A 110 1.19 -3.63 14.29
N CYS A 111 0.50 -2.75 15.01
CA CYS A 111 0.40 -1.35 14.66
C CYS A 111 1.66 -0.56 14.97
N MET A 112 2.07 0.30 14.04
CA MET A 112 3.34 1.02 14.16
C MET A 112 3.29 2.43 13.56
N SER A 113 4.22 3.28 14.02
CA SER A 113 4.39 4.62 13.45
C SER A 113 4.90 4.57 12.01
N ILE A 114 4.67 5.63 11.24
CA ILE A 114 5.18 5.75 9.87
C ILE A 114 6.70 5.53 9.77
N TYR A 115 7.47 6.03 10.74
CA TYR A 115 8.93 5.85 10.78
C TYR A 115 9.33 4.39 11.01
N GLN A 116 8.62 3.69 11.89
CA GLN A 116 8.83 2.26 12.13
C GLN A 116 8.43 1.44 10.90
N CYS A 117 7.35 1.82 10.22
CA CYS A 117 6.93 1.18 8.98
C CYS A 117 8.00 1.29 7.91
N LYS A 118 8.48 2.51 7.66
CA LYS A 118 9.58 2.77 6.73
C LYS A 118 10.81 1.93 7.04
N ALA A 119 11.31 2.00 8.28
CA ALA A 119 12.51 1.27 8.69
C ALA A 119 12.33 -0.27 8.58
N SER A 120 11.12 -0.78 8.84
CA SER A 120 10.81 -2.21 8.71
C SER A 120 10.81 -2.62 7.24
N CYS A 121 10.19 -1.85 6.35
CA CYS A 121 10.17 -2.13 4.92
C CYS A 121 11.56 -2.00 4.28
N GLU A 122 12.37 -1.02 4.69
CA GLU A 122 13.79 -0.91 4.30
C GLU A 122 14.56 -2.16 4.72
N SER A 123 14.39 -2.61 5.96
CA SER A 123 15.06 -3.81 6.49
C SER A 123 14.62 -5.10 5.78
N MET A 124 13.39 -5.14 5.25
CA MET A 124 12.88 -6.24 4.43
C MET A 124 13.35 -6.18 2.97
N GLY A 125 13.96 -5.08 2.53
CA GLY A 125 14.38 -4.89 1.15
C GLY A 125 13.25 -4.51 0.19
N ALA A 126 12.11 -4.03 0.70
CA ALA A 126 10.99 -3.57 -0.11
C ALA A 126 11.39 -2.38 -1.01
N THR A 127 10.62 -2.13 -2.07
CA THR A 127 10.84 -0.98 -2.97
C THR A 127 10.04 0.24 -2.56
N LYS A 128 8.86 0.02 -1.98
CA LYS A 128 7.96 1.09 -1.53
C LYS A 128 7.30 0.66 -0.22
N TYR A 129 6.65 1.60 0.45
CA TYR A 129 5.74 1.28 1.53
C TYR A 129 4.47 2.11 1.44
N ARG A 130 3.40 1.56 2.00
CA ARG A 130 2.16 2.26 2.31
C ARG A 130 1.93 2.19 3.81
N TRP A 131 1.73 3.34 4.41
CA TRP A 131 1.32 3.46 5.80
C TRP A 131 -0.09 4.02 5.87
N PHE A 132 -1.04 3.20 6.31
CA PHE A 132 -2.42 3.61 6.48
C PHE A 132 -2.58 4.46 7.75
N HIS A 133 -3.48 5.43 7.73
CA HIS A 133 -3.65 6.36 8.85
C HIS A 133 -4.27 5.71 10.09
N ASN A 134 -4.63 4.42 10.02
CA ASN A 134 -4.96 3.58 11.16
C ASN A 134 -3.74 2.83 11.75
N ALA A 135 -2.53 3.25 11.38
CA ALA A 135 -1.23 2.71 11.79
C ALA A 135 -0.87 1.31 11.26
N CYS A 136 -1.61 0.82 10.25
CA CYS A 136 -1.25 -0.38 9.51
C CYS A 136 -0.10 -0.12 8.53
N CYS A 137 0.88 -1.01 8.52
CA CYS A 137 2.06 -0.94 7.65
C CYS A 137 2.02 -2.01 6.56
N GLU A 138 2.23 -1.59 5.32
CA GLU A 138 2.35 -2.45 4.14
C GLU A 138 3.68 -2.19 3.44
N CYS A 139 4.51 -3.23 3.34
CA CYS A 139 5.70 -3.22 2.50
C CYS A 139 5.38 -3.74 1.12
N VAL A 140 5.80 -3.00 0.10
CA VAL A 140 5.40 -3.24 -1.28
C VAL A 140 6.60 -3.77 -2.07
N GLY A 141 6.38 -4.89 -2.77
CA GLY A 141 7.40 -5.57 -3.53
C GLY A 141 7.79 -4.88 -4.84
N PRO A 142 8.93 -5.28 -5.43
CA PRO A 142 9.46 -4.72 -6.68
C PRO A 142 8.58 -4.96 -7.91
N GLU A 143 7.70 -5.96 -7.89
CA GLU A 143 6.80 -6.32 -9.00
C GLU A 143 5.55 -5.45 -9.07
N CYS A 144 5.23 -4.71 -8.02
CA CYS A 144 4.05 -3.86 -7.94
C CYS A 144 4.24 -2.56 -8.75
N ILE A 145 3.21 -2.17 -9.51
CA ILE A 145 3.24 -0.95 -10.34
C ILE A 145 3.08 0.29 -9.45
N ASP A 146 2.11 0.28 -8.55
CA ASP A 146 1.79 1.40 -7.67
C ASP A 146 2.31 1.12 -6.24
N TYR A 147 1.57 1.52 -5.21
CA TYR A 147 1.92 1.33 -3.81
C TYR A 147 1.13 0.19 -3.17
N GLY A 148 0.98 -0.92 -3.88
CA GLY A 148 0.29 -2.10 -3.38
C GLY A 148 -1.21 -1.92 -3.24
N SER A 149 -1.82 -2.69 -2.36
CA SER A 149 -3.27 -2.69 -2.20
C SER A 149 -3.76 -1.44 -1.46
N LYS A 150 -4.94 -0.95 -1.84
CA LYS A 150 -5.61 0.15 -1.13
C LYS A 150 -6.44 -0.33 0.07
N THR A 151 -6.43 -1.63 0.35
CA THR A 151 -7.16 -2.24 1.47
C THR A 151 -6.21 -2.53 2.63
N VAL A 152 -6.64 -2.13 3.82
CA VAL A 152 -5.97 -2.44 5.09
C VAL A 152 -6.16 -3.93 5.41
N GLN A 153 -5.08 -4.64 5.73
CA GLN A 153 -5.14 -6.04 6.16
C GLN A 153 -4.36 -6.37 7.46
N CYS A 154 -3.87 -5.37 8.19
CA CYS A 154 -3.24 -5.60 9.50
C CYS A 154 -4.29 -6.04 10.53
N THR A 155 -3.99 -7.06 11.33
CA THR A 155 -4.95 -7.69 12.25
C THR A 155 -5.10 -6.98 13.60
N ASN A 156 -4.04 -6.38 14.14
CA ASN A 156 -4.03 -5.77 15.48
C ASN A 156 -4.05 -4.24 15.45
N CYS A 157 -4.51 -3.66 14.33
CA CYS A 157 -4.52 -2.22 14.16
C CYS A 157 -5.85 -1.57 14.53
N MET A 158 -5.76 -0.30 14.92
CA MET A 158 -6.92 0.48 15.34
C MET A 158 -7.94 0.55 14.19
N VAL A 159 -9.23 0.43 14.53
CA VAL A 159 -10.37 0.51 13.60
C VAL A 159 -10.94 1.92 13.61
#